data_AF-A0A2E3VZK3-F1
#
_entry.id   AF-A0A2E3VZK3-F1
#
_cell.length_a   1.000
_cell.length_b   1.000
_cell.length_c   1.000
_cell.angle_alpha   90.00
_cell.angle_beta   90.00
_cell.angle_gamma   90.00
#
_symmetry.space_group_name_H-M   'P 1'
#
loop_
_entity.id
_entity.type
_entity.pdbx_description
1 polymer ?
#
loop_
_entity_poly.entity_id
_entity_poly.type
_entity_poly.pdbx_seq_one_letter_code
_entity_poly.pdbx_strand_id
1 'polypeptide(L)'
;MERLIDQDQFNEAVDGDQDVIEVIAQTYIDTYEDLYESFKSSYDSNDPEKLAQTSHTLKGAVSMFFAESLTGPLEQIELNAKAGKISIDESEVIKIKEDLNKLSLELKELIKN
;
A
#
# COMPACT_ATOMS: atom_id res chain seq x y z
N MET A 1 10.19 -15.50 7.26
CA MET A 1 9.63 -14.62 6.23
C MET A 1 9.77 -13.21 6.79
N GLU A 2 10.39 -12.29 6.07
CA GLU A 2 10.49 -10.88 6.50
C GLU A 2 9.08 -10.29 6.52
N ARG A 3 8.68 -9.57 7.57
CA ARG A 3 7.35 -8.94 7.65
C ARG A 3 7.34 -7.65 6.85
N LEU A 4 6.18 -7.28 6.30
CA LEU A 4 6.00 -5.97 5.68
C LEU A 4 5.60 -4.91 6.70
N ILE A 5 4.75 -5.26 7.66
CA ILE A 5 4.40 -4.36 8.75
C ILE A 5 5.54 -4.24 9.77
N ASP A 6 5.87 -3.01 10.15
CA ASP A 6 6.58 -2.75 11.41
C ASP A 6 5.55 -2.65 12.53
N GLN A 7 5.35 -3.77 13.22
CA GLN A 7 4.33 -3.89 14.26
C GLN A 7 4.66 -3.01 15.48
N ASP A 8 5.94 -2.82 15.79
CA ASP A 8 6.34 -2.02 16.96
C ASP A 8 6.04 -0.54 16.72
N GLN A 9 6.44 -0.01 15.55
CA GLN A 9 6.13 1.37 15.17
C GLN A 9 4.62 1.58 14.98
N PHE A 10 3.91 0.62 14.40
CA PHE A 10 2.47 0.72 14.24
C PHE A 10 1.75 0.79 15.59
N ASN A 11 2.11 -0.09 16.54
CA ASN A 11 1.57 -0.07 17.90
C ASN A 11 1.89 1.23 18.62
N GLU A 12 3.12 1.76 18.49
CA GLU A 12 3.51 3.04 19.08
C GLU A 12 2.70 4.20 18.48
N ALA A 13 2.48 4.21 17.16
CA ALA A 13 1.75 5.27 16.45
C ALA A 13 0.27 5.39 16.86
N VAL A 14 -0.29 4.34 17.44
CA VAL A 14 -1.70 4.27 17.91
C VAL A 14 -1.78 4.12 19.43
N ASP A 15 -0.70 4.43 20.17
CA ASP A 15 -0.62 4.33 21.63
C ASP A 15 -1.02 2.94 22.20
N GLY A 16 -0.85 1.89 21.40
CA GLY A 16 -1.23 0.51 21.74
C GLY A 16 -2.75 0.27 21.83
N ASP A 17 -3.57 1.22 21.38
CA ASP A 17 -5.03 1.14 21.42
C ASP A 17 -5.53 0.07 20.43
N GLN A 18 -6.03 -1.04 20.98
CA GLN A 18 -6.49 -2.18 20.18
C GLN A 18 -7.72 -1.85 19.33
N ASP A 19 -8.63 -1.01 19.81
CA ASP A 19 -9.81 -0.62 19.03
C ASP A 19 -9.38 0.18 17.78
N VAL A 20 -8.37 1.05 17.93
CA VAL A 20 -7.80 1.81 16.82
C VAL A 20 -7.03 0.91 15.86
N ILE A 21 -6.25 -0.04 16.37
CA ILE A 21 -5.53 -1.05 15.57
C ILE A 21 -6.51 -1.83 14.70
N GLU A 22 -7.57 -2.36 15.29
CA GLU A 22 -8.60 -3.12 14.60
C GLU A 22 -9.26 -2.31 13.49
N VAL A 23 -9.67 -1.07 13.78
CA VAL A 23 -10.32 -0.19 12.81
C VAL A 23 -9.41 0.13 11.63
N ILE A 24 -8.14 0.50 11.88
CA ILE A 24 -7.19 0.85 10.82
C ILE A 24 -6.86 -0.37 9.96
N ALA A 25 -6.56 -1.51 10.59
CA ALA A 25 -6.26 -2.75 9.90
C ALA A 25 -7.44 -3.23 9.06
N GLN A 26 -8.65 -3.24 9.62
CA GLN A 26 -9.87 -3.66 8.92
C GLN A 26 -10.19 -2.72 7.75
N THR A 27 -10.04 -1.41 7.93
CA THR A 27 -10.23 -0.42 6.85
C THR A 27 -9.28 -0.70 5.68
N TYR A 28 -8.02 -0.99 5.94
CA TYR A 28 -7.09 -1.38 4.88
C TYR A 28 -7.51 -2.70 4.22
N ILE A 29 -7.84 -3.73 5.00
CA ILE A 29 -8.25 -5.05 4.50
C ILE A 29 -9.46 -4.95 3.56
N ASP A 30 -10.40 -4.03 3.86
CA ASP A 30 -11.63 -3.86 3.09
C ASP A 30 -11.43 -3.04 1.82
N THR A 31 -10.38 -2.23 1.73
CA THR A 31 -10.23 -1.21 0.66
C THR A 31 -9.03 -1.44 -0.27
N TYR A 32 -8.02 -2.20 0.15
CA TYR A 32 -6.76 -2.28 -0.61
C TYR A 32 -6.92 -2.88 -2.01
N GLU A 33 -7.92 -3.75 -2.22
CA GLU A 33 -8.19 -4.34 -3.53
C GLU A 33 -8.67 -3.29 -4.53
N ASP A 34 -9.65 -2.47 -4.16
CA ASP A 34 -10.17 -1.37 -4.99
C ASP A 34 -9.10 -0.32 -5.29
N LEU A 35 -8.25 -0.02 -4.30
CA LEU A 35 -7.11 0.88 -4.48
C LEU A 35 -6.09 0.32 -5.48
N TYR A 36 -5.78 -0.98 -5.38
CA TYR A 36 -4.91 -1.65 -6.34
C TYR A 36 -5.52 -1.70 -7.75
N GLU A 37 -6.81 -2.00 -7.89
CA GLU A 37 -7.48 -2.03 -9.20
C GLU A 37 -7.44 -0.65 -9.87
N SER A 38 -7.65 0.41 -9.10
CA SER A 38 -7.53 1.80 -9.57
C SER A 38 -6.11 2.11 -10.06
N PHE A 39 -5.10 1.70 -9.29
CA PHE A 39 -3.69 1.82 -9.68
C PHE A 39 -3.38 1.05 -10.96
N LYS A 40 -3.79 -0.23 -11.03
CA LYS A 40 -3.57 -1.10 -12.18
C LYS A 40 -4.23 -0.56 -13.44
N SER A 41 -5.47 -0.09 -13.33
CA SER A 41 -6.22 0.50 -14.45
C SER A 41 -5.51 1.75 -15.00
N SER A 42 -4.92 2.56 -14.12
CA SER A 42 -4.18 3.76 -14.52
C SER A 42 -2.89 3.42 -15.26
N TYR A 43 -2.18 2.39 -14.81
CA TYR A 43 -1.03 1.82 -15.50
C TYR A 43 -1.42 1.27 -16.89
N ASP A 44 -2.46 0.43 -16.96
CA ASP A 44 -2.91 -0.20 -18.20
C ASP A 44 -3.40 0.82 -19.25
N SER A 45 -3.98 1.93 -18.77
CA SER A 45 -4.47 3.00 -19.63
C SER A 45 -3.38 3.96 -20.10
N ASN A 46 -2.12 3.76 -19.69
CA ASN A 46 -1.01 4.67 -19.93
C ASN A 46 -1.32 6.13 -19.52
N ASP A 47 -1.99 6.31 -18.37
CA ASP A 47 -2.36 7.62 -17.86
C ASP A 47 -1.43 8.03 -16.70
N PRO A 48 -0.37 8.83 -16.96
CA PRO A 48 0.58 9.22 -15.93
C PRO A 48 -0.03 10.14 -14.86
N GLU A 49 -1.03 10.96 -15.19
CA GLU A 49 -1.67 11.82 -14.20
C GLU A 49 -2.48 10.97 -13.21
N LYS A 50 -3.29 10.04 -13.75
CA LYS A 50 -4.06 9.12 -12.93
C LYS A 50 -3.17 8.18 -12.13
N LEU A 51 -2.11 7.66 -12.74
CA LEU A 51 -1.14 6.79 -12.08
C LEU A 51 -0.49 7.51 -10.88
N ALA A 52 -0.11 8.78 -11.03
CA ALA A 52 0.41 9.56 -9.91
C ALA A 52 -0.59 9.66 -8.74
N GLN A 53 -1.86 9.93 -9.04
CA GLN A 53 -2.92 10.04 -8.01
C GLN A 53 -3.19 8.71 -7.31
N THR A 54 -3.28 7.62 -8.07
CA THR A 54 -3.56 6.29 -7.51
C THR A 54 -2.37 5.75 -6.73
N SER A 55 -1.13 5.99 -7.18
CA SER A 55 0.08 5.65 -6.43
C SER A 55 0.16 6.42 -5.12
N HIS A 56 -0.16 7.72 -5.12
CA HIS A 56 -0.21 8.53 -3.91
C HIS A 56 -1.22 7.99 -2.89
N THR A 57 -2.42 7.65 -3.36
CA THR A 57 -3.50 7.13 -2.51
C THR A 57 -3.10 5.78 -1.90
N LEU A 58 -2.59 4.86 -2.74
CA LEU A 58 -2.14 3.55 -2.29
C LEU A 58 -0.97 3.65 -1.32
N LYS A 59 -0.03 4.58 -1.55
CA LYS A 59 1.09 4.88 -0.64
C LYS A 59 0.58 5.33 0.73
N GLY A 60 -0.40 6.23 0.77
CA GLY A 60 -1.00 6.71 2.01
C GLY A 60 -1.70 5.59 2.80
N ALA A 61 -2.36 4.67 2.10
CA ALA A 61 -3.00 3.52 2.73
C ALA A 61 -1.98 2.59 3.41
N VAL A 62 -0.82 2.36 2.78
CA VAL A 62 0.20 1.45 3.31
C VAL A 62 1.18 2.12 4.28
N SER A 63 1.31 3.45 4.25
CA SER A 63 2.28 4.18 5.10
C SER A 63 1.94 4.10 6.59
N MET A 64 0.66 3.92 6.93
CA MET A 64 0.22 3.72 8.32
C MET A 64 0.84 2.48 8.98
N PHE A 65 1.24 1.50 8.17
CA PHE A 65 1.81 0.23 8.64
C PHE A 65 3.34 0.20 8.55
N PHE A 66 3.96 1.35 8.24
CA PHE A 66 5.42 1.47 8.12
C PHE A 66 6.03 0.45 7.13
N ALA A 67 5.26 0.08 6.09
CA ALA A 67 5.67 -0.88 5.09
C ALA A 67 6.61 -0.25 4.04
N GLU A 68 7.87 -0.03 4.40
CA GLU A 68 8.87 0.66 3.57
C GLU A 68 9.05 0.05 2.17
N SER A 69 8.96 -1.28 2.09
CA SER A 69 9.03 -2.05 0.84
C SER A 69 7.88 -1.75 -0.13
N LEU A 70 6.77 -1.17 0.34
CA LEU A 70 5.66 -0.68 -0.49
C LEU A 70 5.73 0.84 -0.67
N THR A 71 6.02 1.61 0.38
CA THR A 71 5.99 3.07 0.31
C THR A 71 7.04 3.64 -0.63
N GLY A 72 8.27 3.11 -0.62
CA GLY A 72 9.37 3.56 -1.47
C GLY A 72 9.08 3.41 -2.96
N PRO A 73 8.73 2.20 -3.46
CA PRO A 73 8.35 2.01 -4.85
C PRO A 73 7.15 2.88 -5.26
N LEU A 74 6.09 2.96 -4.45
CA LEU A 74 4.91 3.78 -4.77
C LEU A 74 5.24 5.27 -4.86
N GLU A 75 6.11 5.77 -3.99
CA GLU A 75 6.61 7.14 -4.08
C GLU A 75 7.40 7.38 -5.37
N GLN A 76 8.29 6.46 -5.75
CA GLN A 76 9.06 6.59 -6.97
C GLN A 76 8.16 6.59 -8.22
N ILE A 77 7.10 5.76 -8.21
CA ILE A 77 6.07 5.75 -9.26
C ILE A 77 5.35 7.08 -9.32
N GLU A 78 4.88 7.58 -8.17
CA GLU A 78 4.18 8.86 -8.06
C GLU A 78 5.03 10.00 -8.64
N LEU A 79 6.32 10.07 -8.28
CA LEU A 79 7.23 11.11 -8.76
C LEU A 79 7.49 11.03 -10.26
N ASN A 80 7.72 9.84 -10.80
CA ASN A 80 7.93 9.63 -12.24
C ASN A 80 6.66 9.98 -13.02
N ALA A 81 5.50 9.54 -12.54
CA ALA A 81 4.20 9.78 -13.16
C ALA A 81 3.84 11.28 -13.14
N LYS A 82 4.13 12.01 -12.06
CA LYS A 82 4.03 13.49 -12.00
C LYS A 82 4.93 14.19 -13.03
N ALA A 83 6.06 13.59 -13.39
CA ALA A 83 6.94 14.07 -14.46
C ALA A 83 6.46 13.65 -15.87
N GLY A 84 5.27 13.05 -15.99
CA GLY A 84 4.69 12.58 -17.25
C GLY A 84 5.29 11.27 -17.76
N LYS A 85 5.97 10.49 -16.90
CA LYS A 85 6.63 9.24 -17.27
C LYS A 85 6.05 8.06 -16.51
N ILE A 86 5.66 7.02 -17.23
CA ILE A 86 5.40 5.70 -16.65
C ILE A 86 6.72 4.93 -16.73
N SER A 87 7.38 4.77 -15.58
CA SER A 87 8.69 4.14 -15.46
C SER A 87 8.63 2.96 -14.49
N ILE A 88 7.60 2.15 -14.66
CA ILE A 88 7.44 0.84 -14.04
C ILE A 88 7.07 -0.17 -15.10
N ASP A 89 7.46 -1.42 -14.87
CA ASP A 89 7.04 -2.53 -15.69
C ASP A 89 5.94 -3.39 -15.03
N GLU A 90 5.41 -4.34 -15.80
CA GLU A 90 4.35 -5.22 -15.34
C GLU A 90 4.79 -6.11 -14.16
N SER A 91 6.07 -6.44 -14.07
CA SER A 91 6.59 -7.26 -12.96
C SER A 91 6.59 -6.50 -11.64
N GLU A 92 6.90 -5.20 -11.67
CA GLU A 92 6.78 -4.31 -10.51
C GLU A 92 5.32 -4.15 -10.07
N VAL A 93 4.39 -4.03 -11.02
CA VAL A 93 2.95 -3.96 -10.74
C VAL A 93 2.45 -5.25 -10.07
N ILE A 94 2.87 -6.41 -10.57
CA ILE A 94 2.57 -7.71 -9.96
C ILE A 94 3.13 -7.79 -8.53
N LYS A 95 4.40 -7.37 -8.36
CA LYS A 95 5.07 -7.38 -7.06
C LYS A 95 4.34 -6.52 -6.03
N ILE A 96 3.85 -5.34 -6.42
CA ILE A 96 3.01 -4.48 -5.56
C ILE A 96 1.76 -5.24 -5.11
N LYS A 97 1.05 -5.95 -5.99
CA LYS A 97 -0.14 -6.74 -5.58
C LYS A 97 0.22 -7.84 -4.59
N GLU A 98 1.32 -8.54 -4.82
CA GLU A 98 1.80 -9.59 -3.91
C GLU A 98 2.10 -9.02 -2.52
N ASP A 99 2.77 -7.88 -2.44
CA ASP A 99 3.10 -7.24 -1.17
C ASP A 99 1.86 -6.68 -0.48
N LEU A 100 0.91 -6.09 -1.20
CA LEU A 100 -0.37 -5.66 -0.63
C LEU A 100 -1.17 -6.85 -0.04
N ASN A 101 -1.21 -7.98 -0.75
CA ASN A 101 -1.85 -9.21 -0.28
C ASN A 101 -1.16 -9.75 0.97
N LYS A 102 0.17 -9.74 1.00
CA LYS A 102 0.96 -10.16 2.15
C LYS A 102 0.70 -9.26 3.36
N LEU A 103 0.66 -7.94 3.17
CA LEU A 103 0.33 -7.00 4.24
C LEU A 103 -1.10 -7.24 4.76
N SER A 104 -2.07 -7.50 3.88
CA SER A 104 -3.44 -7.87 4.28
C SER A 104 -3.47 -9.14 5.15
N LEU A 105 -2.66 -10.15 4.83
CA LEU A 105 -2.54 -11.36 5.64
C LEU A 105 -1.91 -11.08 7.00
N GLU A 106 -0.82 -10.32 7.06
CA GLU A 106 -0.16 -9.92 8.31
C GLU A 106 -1.10 -9.13 9.23
N LEU A 107 -1.90 -8.22 8.66
CA LEU A 107 -2.90 -7.45 9.41
C LEU A 107 -4.07 -8.32 9.90
N LYS A 108 -4.52 -9.28 9.10
CA LYS A 108 -5.53 -10.27 9.53
C LYS A 108 -5.03 -11.15 10.67
N GLU A 109 -3.74 -11.45 10.72
CA GLU A 109 -3.14 -12.19 11.83
C GLU A 109 -3.03 -11.31 13.07
N LEU A 110 -2.71 -10.02 12.90
CA LEU A 110 -2.61 -9.05 14.00
C LEU A 110 -3.94 -8.92 14.78
N ILE A 111 -5.06 -8.71 14.08
CA ILE A 111 -6.37 -8.44 14.69
C ILE A 111 -7.17 -9.70 15.10
N LYS A 112 -6.61 -10.89 14.90
CA LYS A 112 -7.24 -12.16 15.33
C LYS A 112 -6.79 -12.60 16.72
N ASN A 113 -5.73 -12.00 17.25
CA ASN A 113 -5.16 -12.31 18.56
C ASN A 113 -5.76 -11.41 19.63
#